data_AF-A0A454VZM3-F1
#
_entry.id   AF-A0A454VZM3-F1
#
_cell.length_a   1.000
_cell.length_b   1.000
_cell.length_c   1.000
_cell.angle_alpha   90.00
_cell.angle_beta   90.00
_cell.angle_gamma   90.00
#
_symmetry.space_group_name_H-M   'P 1'
#
loop_
_entity.id
_entity.type
_entity.pdbx_description
1 polymer ?
#
loop_
_entity_poly.entity_id
_entity_poly.type
_entity_poly.pdbx_seq_one_letter_code
_entity_poly.pdbx_strand_id
1 'polypeptide(L)'
;MRLYLDFAVPLCGAEIAHNLKQWGHSREEAENWLRGEAERAGASLGENGDILQFSDGRSRSGRAQNRVIRTASEVARGVAAAALLAQLEGKRGVEAFGGFYGVTTRSTEADSARVDDG
;
A
#
# COMPACT_ATOMS: atom_id res chain seq x y z
N MET A 1 4.60 11.18 -4.82
CA MET A 1 4.06 9.81 -4.69
C MET A 1 3.76 9.45 -3.23
N ARG A 2 4.73 9.51 -2.31
CA ARG A 2 4.53 9.16 -0.89
C ARG A 2 3.29 9.80 -0.25
N LEU A 3 3.15 11.13 -0.32
CA LEU A 3 1.98 11.84 0.20
C LEU A 3 0.64 11.28 -0.32
N TYR A 4 0.55 10.91 -1.59
CA TYR A 4 -0.67 10.32 -2.14
C TYR A 4 -0.93 8.92 -1.56
N LEU A 5 0.09 8.08 -1.49
CA LEU A 5 -0.02 6.72 -0.96
C LEU A 5 -0.35 6.70 0.53
N ASP A 6 0.15 7.65 1.32
CA ASP A 6 -0.16 7.79 2.75
C ASP A 6 -1.67 7.95 3.00
N PHE A 7 -2.43 8.51 2.04
CA PHE A 7 -3.90 8.58 2.09
C PHE A 7 -4.59 7.44 1.36
N ALA A 8 -4.13 7.10 0.16
CA ALA A 8 -4.82 6.15 -0.71
C ALA A 8 -4.71 4.70 -0.20
N VAL A 9 -3.53 4.30 0.30
CA VAL A 9 -3.28 2.92 0.75
C VAL A 9 -4.17 2.53 1.94
N PRO A 10 -4.31 3.34 3.01
CA PRO A 10 -5.23 3.01 4.10
C PRO A 10 -6.69 2.89 3.66
N LEU A 11 -7.16 3.76 2.75
CA LEU A 11 -8.52 3.70 2.21
C LEU A 11 -8.75 2.41 1.41
N CYS A 12 -7.85 2.08 0.49
CA CYS A 12 -7.91 0.83 -0.25
C CYS A 12 -7.84 -0.39 0.69
N GLY A 13 -7.00 -0.34 1.72
CA GLY A 13 -6.89 -1.42 2.72
C GLY A 13 -8.20 -1.65 3.46
N ALA A 14 -8.87 -0.58 3.90
CA ALA A 14 -10.17 -0.67 4.56
C ALA A 14 -11.25 -1.25 3.63
N GLU A 15 -11.29 -0.82 2.37
CA GLU A 15 -12.22 -1.33 1.36
C GLU A 15 -11.98 -2.82 1.06
N ILE A 16 -10.72 -3.22 0.82
CA ILE A 16 -10.36 -4.62 0.57
C ILE A 16 -10.73 -5.49 1.77
N ALA A 17 -10.39 -5.06 2.99
CA ALA A 17 -10.71 -5.81 4.20
C ALA A 17 -12.23 -5.95 4.40
N HIS A 18 -13.02 -4.93 4.05
CA HIS A 18 -14.47 -5.00 4.06
C HIS A 18 -15.00 -6.02 3.03
N ASN A 19 -14.49 -5.97 1.80
CA ASN A 19 -14.89 -6.85 0.72
C ASN A 19 -14.55 -8.33 1.01
N LEU A 20 -13.33 -8.62 1.49
CA LEU A 20 -12.93 -9.97 1.87
C LEU A 20 -13.85 -10.57 2.94
N LYS A 21 -14.30 -9.76 3.90
CA LYS A 21 -15.30 -10.20 4.91
C LYS A 21 -16.66 -10.46 4.29
N GLN A 22 -17.12 -9.63 3.36
CA GLN A 22 -18.41 -9.81 2.69
C GLN A 22 -18.44 -11.02 1.76
N TRP A 23 -17.34 -11.29 1.04
CA TRP A 23 -17.26 -12.43 0.12
C TRP A 23 -17.21 -13.78 0.84
N GLY A 24 -16.92 -13.79 2.15
CA GLY A 24 -16.88 -15.01 2.94
C GLY A 24 -15.76 -15.97 2.50
N HIS A 25 -14.68 -15.43 1.93
CA HIS A 25 -13.54 -16.23 1.50
C HIS A 25 -12.91 -17.00 2.66
N SER A 26 -12.51 -18.23 2.37
CA SER A 26 -11.55 -18.94 3.22
C SER A 26 -10.24 -18.16 3.28
N ARG A 27 -9.43 -18.46 4.30
CA ARG A 27 -8.12 -17.81 4.47
C ARG A 27 -7.23 -17.98 3.23
N GLU A 28 -7.19 -19.18 2.66
CA GLU A 28 -6.39 -19.48 1.46
C GLU A 28 -6.87 -18.70 0.24
N GLU A 29 -8.18 -18.60 0.02
CA GLU A 29 -8.75 -17.80 -1.07
C GLU A 29 -8.43 -16.30 -0.91
N ALA A 30 -8.50 -15.78 0.32
CA ALA A 30 -8.15 -14.41 0.61
C ALA A 30 -6.66 -14.13 0.35
N GLU A 31 -5.77 -15.02 0.80
CA GLU A 31 -4.32 -14.90 0.56
C GLU A 31 -3.98 -14.94 -0.93
N ASN A 32 -4.59 -15.85 -1.69
CA ASN A 32 -4.40 -15.96 -3.14
C ASN A 32 -4.91 -14.72 -3.88
N TRP A 33 -6.07 -14.19 -3.51
CA TRP A 33 -6.62 -12.98 -4.10
C TRP A 33 -5.74 -11.76 -3.82
N LEU A 34 -5.29 -11.59 -2.57
CA LEU A 34 -4.41 -10.49 -2.17
C LEU A 34 -3.06 -10.54 -2.90
N ARG A 35 -2.51 -11.74 -3.10
CA ARG A 35 -1.29 -11.94 -3.89
C ARG A 35 -1.48 -11.49 -5.34
N GLY A 36 -2.58 -11.91 -5.98
CA GLY A 36 -2.89 -11.50 -7.35
C GLY A 36 -3.05 -9.98 -7.50
N GLU A 37 -3.65 -9.30 -6.52
CA GLU A 37 -3.75 -7.84 -6.51
C GLU A 37 -2.41 -7.14 -6.31
N ALA A 38 -1.55 -7.67 -5.43
CA ALA A 38 -0.20 -7.14 -5.23
C ALA A 38 0.68 -7.30 -6.50
N GLU A 39 0.60 -8.45 -7.16
CA GLU A 39 1.32 -8.73 -8.41
C GLU A 39 0.88 -7.82 -9.56
N ARG A 40 -0.42 -7.57 -9.71
CA ARG A 40 -0.97 -6.64 -10.72
C ARG A 40 -0.37 -5.24 -10.59
N ALA A 41 -0.21 -4.72 -9.38
CA ALA A 41 0.41 -3.42 -9.16
C ALA A 41 1.87 -3.37 -9.61
N GLY A 42 2.62 -4.45 -9.42
CA GLY A 42 3.98 -4.60 -9.93
C GLY A 42 4.02 -4.59 -11.46
N ALA A 43 3.11 -5.32 -12.10
CA ALA A 43 2.99 -5.35 -13.56
C ALA A 43 2.65 -3.96 -14.14
N SER A 44 1.73 -3.22 -13.51
CA SER A 44 1.34 -1.87 -13.93
C SER A 44 2.51 -0.87 -13.95
N LEU A 45 3.47 -1.02 -13.03
CA LEU A 45 4.69 -0.19 -12.98
C LEU A 45 5.72 -0.56 -14.07
N GLY A 46 5.82 -1.85 -14.40
CA GLY A 46 6.83 -2.40 -15.31
C GLY A 46 6.46 -2.35 -16.79
N GLU A 47 5.24 -2.78 -17.16
CA GLU A 47 4.87 -2.98 -18.58
C GLU A 47 4.76 -1.67 -19.38
N ASN A 48 4.40 -0.56 -18.72
CA ASN A 48 4.10 0.70 -19.40
C ASN A 48 5.23 1.75 -19.31
N GLY A 49 6.33 1.45 -18.61
CA GLY A 49 7.35 2.46 -18.27
C GLY A 49 6.78 3.62 -17.44
N ASP A 50 5.63 3.43 -16.80
CA ASP A 50 4.88 4.45 -16.09
C ASP A 50 5.65 4.98 -14.88
N ILE A 51 6.59 4.20 -14.34
CA ILE A 51 7.47 4.64 -13.24
C ILE A 51 8.23 5.93 -13.61
N LEU A 52 8.61 6.11 -14.88
CA LEU A 52 9.26 7.32 -15.38
C LEU A 52 8.31 8.52 -15.42
N GLN A 53 7.03 8.27 -15.66
CA GLN A 53 6.00 9.32 -15.69
C GLN A 53 5.69 9.86 -14.28
N PHE A 54 6.02 9.11 -13.23
CA PHE A 54 5.90 9.55 -11.84
C PHE A 54 7.16 10.24 -11.30
N SER A 55 8.32 10.06 -11.94
CA SER A 55 9.61 10.54 -11.45
C SER A 55 10.16 11.76 -12.20
N ASP A 56 9.68 12.05 -13.41
CA ASP A 56 10.19 13.17 -14.22
C ASP A 56 9.60 14.55 -13.86
N GLY A 57 8.63 14.59 -12.93
CA GLY A 57 8.05 15.83 -12.40
C GLY A 57 7.18 16.61 -13.39
N ARG A 58 6.88 16.04 -14.56
CA ARG A 58 6.10 16.74 -15.60
C ARG A 58 4.61 16.48 -15.46
N SER A 59 3.82 17.55 -15.42
CA SER A 59 2.37 17.45 -15.50
C SER A 59 1.95 16.80 -16.83
N ARG A 60 0.93 15.94 -16.77
CA ARG A 60 0.35 15.26 -17.93
C ARG A 60 -1.07 15.75 -18.17
N SER A 61 -1.52 15.61 -19.40
CA SER A 61 -2.91 15.88 -19.82
C SER A 61 -3.47 14.75 -20.68
N GLY A 62 -4.80 14.71 -20.82
CA GLY A 62 -5.50 13.76 -21.68
C GLY A 62 -5.22 12.30 -21.33
N ARG A 63 -4.90 11.48 -22.35
CA ARG A 63 -4.68 10.04 -22.17
C ARG A 63 -3.52 9.71 -21.23
N ALA A 64 -2.46 10.52 -21.23
CA ALA A 64 -1.31 10.31 -20.35
C ALA A 64 -1.67 10.58 -18.89
N GLN A 65 -2.47 11.63 -18.61
CA GLN A 65 -2.98 11.89 -17.27
C GLN A 65 -3.85 10.74 -16.76
N ASN A 66 -4.77 10.24 -17.60
CA ASN A 66 -5.65 9.13 -17.22
C ASN A 66 -4.85 7.85 -16.92
N ARG A 67 -3.78 7.60 -17.66
CA ARG A 67 -2.87 6.48 -17.39
C ARG A 67 -2.19 6.64 -16.03
N VAL A 68 -1.60 7.80 -15.77
CA VAL A 68 -0.95 8.12 -14.48
C VAL A 68 -1.93 7.94 -13.31
N ILE A 69 -3.16 8.43 -13.42
CA ILE A 69 -4.18 8.27 -12.39
C ILE A 69 -4.51 6.78 -12.17
N ARG A 70 -4.74 6.03 -13.24
CA ARG A 70 -5.05 4.59 -13.16
C ARG A 70 -3.90 3.83 -12.50
N THR A 71 -2.67 4.04 -12.96
CA THR A 71 -1.49 3.37 -12.41
C THR A 71 -1.26 3.75 -10.95
N ALA A 72 -1.49 5.00 -10.55
CA ALA A 72 -1.41 5.40 -9.13
C ALA A 72 -2.43 4.66 -8.26
N SER A 73 -3.67 4.52 -8.73
CA SER A 73 -4.72 3.77 -8.03
C SER A 73 -4.39 2.27 -7.94
N GLU A 74 -3.89 1.67 -9.02
CA GLU A 74 -3.45 0.27 -9.06
C GLU A 74 -2.30 0.02 -8.08
N VAL A 75 -1.32 0.95 -8.02
CA VAL A 75 -0.22 0.88 -7.06
C VAL A 75 -0.72 0.99 -5.63
N ALA A 76 -1.57 1.96 -5.31
CA ALA A 76 -2.13 2.10 -3.97
C ALA A 76 -2.88 0.84 -3.52
N ARG A 77 -3.68 0.26 -4.42
CA ARG A 77 -4.43 -0.97 -4.18
C ARG A 77 -3.53 -2.18 -3.98
N GLY A 78 -2.48 -2.34 -4.79
CA GLY A 78 -1.53 -3.45 -4.62
C GLY A 78 -0.68 -3.33 -3.36
N VAL A 79 -0.26 -2.12 -2.99
CA VAL A 79 0.44 -1.90 -1.70
C VAL A 79 -0.49 -2.22 -0.53
N ALA A 80 -1.76 -1.82 -0.60
CA ALA A 80 -2.75 -2.18 0.42
C ALA A 80 -2.96 -3.70 0.50
N ALA A 81 -3.07 -4.39 -0.65
CA ALA A 81 -3.20 -5.84 -0.70
C ALA A 81 -1.97 -6.55 -0.13
N ALA A 82 -0.76 -6.09 -0.47
CA ALA A 82 0.49 -6.61 0.09
C ALA A 82 0.59 -6.40 1.60
N ALA A 83 0.16 -5.23 2.10
CA ALA A 83 0.13 -4.94 3.53
C ALA A 83 -0.83 -5.87 4.30
N LEU A 84 -2.02 -6.16 3.73
CA LEU A 84 -2.97 -7.11 4.31
C LEU A 84 -2.47 -8.55 4.25
N LEU A 85 -1.88 -8.96 3.12
CA LEU A 85 -1.27 -10.29 2.98
C LEU A 85 -0.16 -10.49 4.02
N ALA A 86 0.71 -9.49 4.20
CA ALA A 86 1.76 -9.52 5.21
C ALA A 86 1.17 -9.73 6.62
N GLN A 87 0.05 -9.08 6.94
CA GLN A 87 -0.64 -9.27 8.23
C GLN A 87 -1.19 -10.69 8.41
N LEU A 88 -1.77 -11.27 7.35
CA LEU A 88 -2.22 -12.67 7.39
C LEU A 88 -1.03 -13.64 7.60
N GLU A 89 0.12 -13.34 7.00
CA GLU A 89 1.37 -14.09 7.20
C GLU A 89 2.05 -13.82 8.56
N GLY A 90 1.43 -13.05 9.45
CA GLY A 90 1.96 -12.74 10.79
C GLY A 90 3.04 -11.65 10.81
N LYS A 91 3.25 -10.95 9.69
CA LYS A 91 4.11 -9.75 9.60
C LYS A 91 3.30 -8.51 9.94
N ARG A 92 3.97 -7.39 10.17
CA ARG A 92 3.29 -6.13 10.54
C ARG A 92 2.75 -5.35 9.34
N GLY A 93 3.35 -5.52 8.17
CA GLY A 93 3.08 -4.72 6.99
C GLY A 93 4.20 -4.78 5.97
N VAL A 94 4.23 -3.81 5.06
CA VAL A 94 5.22 -3.69 3.99
C VAL A 94 5.79 -2.28 3.91
N GLU A 95 7.02 -2.16 3.42
CA GLU A 95 7.63 -0.88 3.05
C GLU A 95 7.48 -0.68 1.55
N ALA A 96 6.99 0.49 1.14
CA ALA A 96 6.85 0.85 -0.27
C ALA A 96 7.06 2.36 -0.46
N PHE A 97 7.83 2.75 -1.47
CA PHE A 97 8.08 4.16 -1.82
C PHE A 97 8.51 5.04 -0.61
N GLY A 98 9.28 4.46 0.32
CA GLY A 98 9.79 5.15 1.52
C GLY A 98 8.74 5.36 2.63
N GLY A 99 7.57 4.75 2.54
CA GLY A 99 6.56 4.68 3.60
C GLY A 99 6.32 3.25 4.09
N PHE A 100 5.88 3.10 5.33
CA PHE A 100 5.45 1.81 5.91
C PHE A 100 3.94 1.73 5.93
N TYR A 101 3.38 0.62 5.44
CA TYR A 101 1.94 0.38 5.38
C TYR A 101 1.61 -0.94 6.07
N GLY A 102 0.82 -0.85 7.14
CA GLY A 102 0.46 -2.01 7.96
C GLY A 102 -0.03 -1.60 9.35
N VAL A 103 -0.09 -2.56 10.26
CA VAL A 103 -0.41 -2.29 11.67
C VAL A 103 0.81 -1.65 12.32
N THR A 104 0.71 -0.35 12.62
CA THR A 104 1.62 0.27 13.57
C THR A 104 1.19 -0.19 14.95
N THR A 105 2.05 -0.94 15.65
CA THR A 105 1.92 -1.04 17.10
C THR A 105 1.98 0.39 17.61
N ARG A 106 0.89 0.88 18.22
CA ARG A 106 0.95 2.11 19.00
C ARG A 106 2.09 1.88 19.99
N SER A 107 3.19 2.63 19.87
CA SER A 107 4.18 2.69 20.93
C SER A 107 3.45 3.27 22.14
N THR A 108 2.87 2.41 22.97
CA THR A 108 2.62 2.74 24.36
C THR A 108 3.98 3.04 24.98
N GLU A 109 4.08 4.24 25.54
CA GLU A 109 5.26 4.87 26.13
C GLU A 109 6.06 3.95 27.08
N ALA A 110 7.35 4.30 27.23
CA ALA A 110 8.33 3.95 28.27
C ALA A 110 9.45 2.99 27.83
N ASP A 111 10.67 3.53 27.64
CA ASP A 111 11.78 3.42 28.62
C ASP A 111 13.05 4.05 27.99
N SER A 112 13.38 5.30 28.29
CA SER A 112 14.36 5.53 29.36
C SER A 112 14.27 6.96 29.87
N ALA A 113 13.99 7.06 31.17
CA ALA A 113 14.40 8.18 32.00
C ALA A 113 15.94 8.24 32.05
N ARG A 114 16.47 9.46 31.93
CA ARG A 114 17.48 10.08 32.81
C ARG A 114 18.05 11.33 32.15
N VAL A 115 17.49 12.47 32.51
CA VAL A 115 18.29 13.69 32.74
C VAL A 115 17.77 14.26 34.06
N ASP A 116 18.43 13.84 35.13
CA ASP A 116 18.46 14.56 36.40
C ASP A 116 19.70 15.44 36.32
N ASP A 117 19.50 16.74 36.11
CA ASP A 117 20.56 17.74 36.09
C ASP A 117 20.36 18.66 37.31
N GLY A 118 21.15 18.38 38.36
CA GLY A 118 21.82 19.36 39.23
C GLY A 118 20.98 20.35 40.03
#